data_AF-A0A0S8JSQ2-F1
#
_entry.id   AF-A0A0S8JSQ2-F1
#
_cell.length_a   1.000
_cell.length_b   1.000
_cell.length_c   1.000
_cell.angle_alpha   90.00
_cell.angle_beta   90.00
_cell.angle_gamma   90.00
#
_symmetry.space_group_name_H-M   'P 1'
#
loop_
_entity.id
_entity.type
_entity.pdbx_description
1 polymer ?
#
loop_
_entity_poly.entity_id
_entity_poly.type
_entity_poly.pdbx_seq_one_letter_code
_entity_poly.pdbx_strand_id
1 'polypeptide(L)'
;MDRRKFLTSAALAGGTTLYGSKATFTHSGYQMKITGIKIFQVSVGGRYPVIVQIFTDAGISGLGDAAVAYGAGAPAAAAMVRELAEKFILGKDPFTIEALWSQMYDHTFWAKGGGTIIFAGISAIEQALWDI
;
A
#
# COMPACT_ATOMS: atom_id res chain seq x y z
N MET A 1 -5.95 -9.29 11.38
CA MET A 1 -5.66 -9.16 12.83
C MET A 1 -5.16 -7.73 13.01
N ASP A 2 -6.00 -6.86 13.56
CA ASP A 2 -5.79 -5.40 13.55
C ASP A 2 -4.68 -5.03 14.55
N ARG A 3 -3.52 -4.62 14.03
CA ARG A 3 -2.32 -4.29 14.82
C ARG A 3 -2.57 -3.21 15.88
N ARG A 4 -3.53 -2.32 15.64
CA ARG A 4 -3.89 -1.26 16.60
C ARG A 4 -4.57 -1.84 17.83
N LYS A 5 -5.34 -2.93 17.68
CA LYS A 5 -5.98 -3.65 18.80
C LYS A 5 -4.99 -4.50 19.58
N PHE A 6 -3.99 -5.07 18.92
CA PHE A 6 -3.00 -5.94 19.56
C PHE A 6 -2.11 -5.19 20.57
N LEU A 7 -1.68 -3.98 20.23
CA LEU A 7 -0.90 -3.13 21.14
C LEU A 7 -1.73 -2.62 22.32
N THR A 8 -3.05 -2.56 22.20
CA THR A 8 -3.93 -2.21 23.33
C THR A 8 -4.10 -3.37 24.32
N SER A 9 -4.10 -4.62 23.84
CA SER A 9 -4.23 -5.81 24.70
C SER A 9 -2.97 -6.15 25.50
N ALA A 10 -1.79 -5.72 25.04
CA ALA A 10 -0.54 -5.94 25.77
C ALA A 10 -0.41 -5.08 27.05
N ALA A 11 -1.24 -4.05 27.20
CA ALA A 11 -1.24 -3.17 28.37
C ALA A 11 -2.15 -3.64 29.53
N LEU A 12 -2.85 -4.78 29.40
CA LEU A 12 -3.84 -5.23 30.40
C LEU A 12 -3.32 -6.22 31.46
N ALA A 13 -1.99 -6.40 31.58
CA ALA A 13 -1.38 -7.21 32.64
C ALA A 13 -0.77 -6.37 33.79
N GLY A 14 -1.26 -5.16 34.02
CA GLY A 14 -0.84 -4.31 35.14
C GLY A 14 -1.89 -3.25 35.43
N GLY A 15 -2.54 -3.33 36.59
CA GLY A 15 -3.67 -2.49 36.93
C GLY A 15 -3.30 -1.01 37.07
N THR A 16 -4.16 -0.13 36.57
CA THR A 16 -4.72 1.00 37.32
C THR A 16 -5.84 1.63 36.50
N THR A 17 -6.96 1.87 37.18
CA THR A 17 -8.15 2.51 36.65
C THR A 17 -7.82 3.94 36.24
N LEU A 18 -7.55 4.18 34.96
CA LEU A 18 -7.72 5.50 34.35
C LEU A 18 -9.00 5.44 33.53
N TYR A 19 -10.07 5.97 34.11
CA TYR A 19 -11.28 6.38 33.41
C TYR A 19 -10.93 7.60 32.54
N GLY A 20 -10.07 7.38 31.54
CA GLY A 20 -9.72 8.34 30.52
C GLY A 20 -10.68 8.11 29.36
N SER A 21 -11.39 9.18 28.98
CA SER A 21 -12.05 9.32 27.68
C SER A 21 -11.39 8.42 26.64
N LYS A 22 -12.15 7.52 26.00
CA LYS A 22 -11.71 6.94 24.74
C LYS A 22 -11.38 8.14 23.86
N ALA A 23 -10.10 8.44 23.69
CA ALA A 23 -9.63 9.28 22.62
C ALA A 23 -9.93 8.48 21.35
N THR A 24 -11.19 8.54 20.92
CA THR A 24 -11.56 8.25 19.55
C THR A 24 -10.74 9.26 18.77
N PHE A 25 -9.63 8.80 18.20
CA PHE A 25 -8.89 9.57 17.21
C PHE A 25 -9.80 9.61 15.98
N THR A 26 -10.83 10.46 16.05
CA THR A 26 -11.57 10.91 14.89
C THR A 26 -10.58 11.73 14.10
N HIS A 27 -9.96 11.12 13.10
CA HIS A 27 -9.20 11.88 12.13
C HIS A 27 -10.19 12.89 11.54
N SER A 28 -9.93 14.17 11.82
CA SER A 28 -10.79 15.28 11.48
C SER A 28 -11.01 15.33 9.97
N GLY A 29 -12.22 15.03 9.50
CA GLY A 29 -12.89 15.62 8.33
C GLY A 29 -12.26 15.54 6.94
N TYR A 30 -10.99 15.15 6.78
CA TYR A 30 -10.31 15.05 5.50
C TYR A 30 -9.99 13.58 5.23
N GLN A 31 -10.89 12.91 4.50
CA GLN A 31 -10.52 11.68 3.81
C GLN A 31 -9.59 12.08 2.69
N MET A 32 -8.29 11.93 2.92
CA MET A 32 -7.29 11.99 1.86
C MET A 32 -7.63 10.92 0.83
N LYS A 33 -7.48 11.22 -0.45
CA LYS A 33 -7.79 10.31 -1.54
C LYS A 33 -6.59 10.15 -2.46
N ILE A 34 -6.37 8.93 -2.89
CA ILE A 34 -5.43 8.64 -3.96
C ILE A 34 -6.01 9.20 -5.27
N THR A 35 -5.31 10.16 -5.88
CA THR A 35 -5.75 10.86 -7.09
C THR A 35 -5.10 10.31 -8.36
N GLY A 36 -3.94 9.67 -8.23
CA GLY A 36 -3.25 9.13 -9.39
C GLY A 36 -2.01 8.33 -9.03
N ILE A 37 -1.45 7.70 -10.05
CA ILE A 37 -0.22 6.92 -9.97
C ILE A 37 0.64 7.22 -11.19
N LYS A 38 1.95 7.33 -10.99
CA LYS A 38 2.95 7.40 -12.06
C LYS A 38 3.92 6.24 -11.89
N ILE A 39 4.20 5.57 -13.00
CA ILE A 39 5.04 4.37 -13.04
C ILE A 39 6.27 4.69 -13.89
N PHE A 40 7.43 4.48 -13.31
CA PHE A 40 8.73 4.76 -13.92
C PHE A 40 9.47 3.43 -14.11
N GLN A 41 9.60 3.01 -15.36
CA GLN A 41 10.54 1.96 -15.72
C GLN A 41 11.84 2.62 -16.16
N VAL A 42 12.86 2.58 -15.31
CA VAL A 42 14.11 3.30 -15.52
C VAL A 42 15.19 2.32 -15.97
N SER A 43 16.07 2.71 -16.90
CA SER A 43 17.25 1.91 -17.24
C SER A 43 18.47 2.45 -16.50
N VAL A 44 19.07 1.66 -15.62
CA VAL A 44 20.26 2.04 -14.82
C VAL A 44 21.22 0.87 -14.73
N GLY A 45 22.44 1.02 -15.26
CA GLY A 45 23.50 0.02 -15.11
C GLY A 45 23.12 -1.38 -15.61
N GLY A 46 22.36 -1.48 -16.70
CA GLY A 46 21.88 -2.76 -17.24
C GLY A 46 20.69 -3.38 -16.50
N ARG A 47 20.11 -2.66 -15.54
CA ARG A 47 18.89 -3.03 -14.81
C ARG A 47 17.72 -2.14 -15.22
N TYR A 48 16.51 -2.61 -14.88
CA TYR A 48 15.24 -1.98 -15.19
C TYR A 48 14.34 -1.82 -13.95
N PRO A 49 14.74 -1.05 -12.91
CA PRO A 49 13.86 -0.81 -11.76
C PRO A 49 12.50 -0.25 -12.18
N VAL A 50 11.46 -0.67 -11.45
CA VAL A 50 10.07 -0.25 -11.68
C VAL A 50 9.60 0.49 -10.44
N ILE A 51 9.77 1.80 -10.47
CA ILE A 51 9.43 2.70 -9.37
C ILE A 51 8.03 3.24 -9.59
N VAL A 52 7.26 3.37 -8.51
CA VAL A 52 5.90 3.88 -8.52
C VAL A 52 5.82 5.11 -7.62
N GLN A 53 5.06 6.10 -8.04
CA GLN A 53 4.73 7.26 -7.23
C GLN A 53 3.21 7.39 -7.18
N ILE A 54 2.65 7.36 -5.97
CA ILE A 54 1.22 7.54 -5.72
C ILE A 54 0.98 8.96 -5.26
N PHE A 55 0.00 9.64 -5.86
CA PHE A 55 -0.37 11.01 -5.54
C PHE A 55 -1.68 11.05 -4.74
N THR A 56 -1.77 12.00 -3.83
CA THR A 56 -3.00 12.25 -3.07
C THR A 56 -3.57 13.65 -3.32
N ASP A 57 -4.83 13.85 -2.96
CA ASP A 57 -5.50 15.16 -3.05
C ASP A 57 -4.97 16.19 -2.05
N ALA A 58 -4.25 15.75 -1.01
CA ALA A 58 -3.53 16.61 -0.07
C ALA A 58 -2.18 17.12 -0.61
N GLY A 59 -1.78 16.74 -1.83
CA GLY A 59 -0.48 17.09 -2.40
C GLY A 59 0.70 16.29 -1.82
N ILE A 60 0.42 15.26 -1.02
CA ILE A 60 1.42 14.31 -0.51
C ILE A 60 1.57 13.20 -1.56
N SER A 61 2.78 12.68 -1.69
CA SER A 61 3.04 11.52 -2.55
C SER A 61 3.99 10.55 -1.87
N GLY A 62 3.79 9.27 -2.10
CA GLY A 62 4.69 8.22 -1.64
C GLY A 62 5.29 7.43 -2.80
N LEU A 63 6.46 6.85 -2.54
CA LEU A 63 7.25 6.07 -3.48
C LEU A 63 7.30 4.59 -3.10
N GLY A 64 7.34 3.73 -4.10
CA GLY A 64 7.56 2.30 -3.93
C GLY A 64 8.28 1.68 -5.11
N ASP A 65 8.81 0.48 -4.92
CA ASP A 65 9.54 -0.28 -5.93
C ASP A 65 8.98 -1.70 -6.06
N ALA A 66 8.70 -2.11 -7.30
CA ALA A 66 8.28 -3.48 -7.59
C ALA A 66 9.45 -4.48 -7.54
N ALA A 67 10.69 -4.01 -7.50
CA ALA A 67 11.92 -4.78 -7.34
C ALA A 67 12.17 -5.88 -8.41
N VAL A 68 11.45 -5.84 -9.55
CA VAL A 68 11.71 -6.72 -10.72
C VAL A 68 12.72 -6.05 -11.67
N ALA A 69 13.88 -5.69 -11.12
CA ALA A 69 14.86 -4.85 -11.80
C ALA A 69 15.82 -5.61 -12.74
N TYR A 70 15.82 -6.95 -12.72
CA TYR A 70 16.71 -7.78 -13.53
C TYR A 70 15.98 -9.01 -14.07
N GLY A 71 16.58 -9.68 -15.06
CA GLY A 71 15.94 -10.77 -15.78
C GLY A 71 14.83 -10.28 -16.70
N ALA A 72 13.84 -11.12 -16.96
CA ALA A 72 12.67 -10.79 -17.76
C ALA A 72 11.45 -10.60 -16.85
N GLY A 73 10.85 -9.40 -16.87
CA GLY A 73 9.64 -9.15 -16.07
C GLY A 73 9.34 -7.69 -15.75
N ALA A 74 10.29 -6.76 -15.89
CA ALA A 74 10.08 -5.34 -15.55
C ALA A 74 8.84 -4.73 -16.26
N PRO A 75 8.62 -4.91 -17.58
CA PRO A 75 7.41 -4.42 -18.23
C PRO A 75 6.11 -5.05 -17.69
N ALA A 76 6.17 -6.33 -17.31
CA ALA A 76 5.02 -7.04 -16.75
C ALA A 76 4.70 -6.55 -15.33
N ALA A 77 5.71 -6.26 -14.52
CA ALA A 77 5.54 -5.65 -13.20
C ALA A 77 4.93 -4.24 -13.31
N ALA A 78 5.42 -3.42 -14.25
CA ALA A 78 4.86 -2.09 -14.51
C ALA A 78 3.38 -2.14 -14.94
N ALA A 79 3.03 -3.09 -15.82
CA ALA A 79 1.65 -3.32 -16.23
C ALA A 79 0.77 -3.80 -15.06
N MET A 80 1.29 -4.71 -14.23
CA MET A 80 0.57 -5.22 -13.07
C MET A 80 0.28 -4.13 -12.03
N VAL A 81 1.27 -3.29 -11.71
CA VAL A 81 1.06 -2.12 -10.83
C VAL A 81 -0.09 -1.25 -11.36
N ARG A 82 -0.09 -0.95 -12.67
CA ARG A 82 -1.12 -0.12 -13.28
C ARG A 82 -2.52 -0.72 -13.09
N GLU A 83 -2.67 -1.99 -13.43
CA GLU A 83 -3.96 -2.69 -13.33
C GLU A 83 -4.44 -2.78 -11.88
N LEU A 84 -3.55 -3.08 -10.93
CA LEU A 84 -3.87 -3.08 -9.51
C LEU A 84 -4.31 -1.70 -9.01
N ALA A 85 -3.59 -0.66 -9.41
CA ALA A 85 -3.90 0.69 -8.96
C ALA A 85 -5.27 1.15 -9.48
N GLU A 86 -5.54 0.96 -10.77
CA GLU A 86 -6.81 1.33 -11.41
C GLU A 86 -8.00 0.58 -10.81
N LYS A 87 -7.84 -0.71 -10.49
CA LYS A 87 -8.95 -1.53 -9.96
C LYS A 87 -9.20 -1.34 -8.47
N PHE A 88 -8.17 -1.12 -7.67
CA PHE A 88 -8.28 -1.28 -6.21
C PHE A 88 -8.03 -0.01 -5.41
N ILE A 89 -7.16 0.91 -5.83
CA ILE A 89 -6.67 1.98 -4.94
C ILE A 89 -7.08 3.40 -5.37
N LEU A 90 -7.33 3.66 -6.66
CA LEU A 90 -7.73 5.01 -7.09
C LEU A 90 -9.01 5.46 -6.38
N GLY A 91 -9.00 6.69 -5.85
CA GLY A 91 -10.11 7.28 -5.10
C GLY A 91 -10.28 6.74 -3.67
N LYS A 92 -9.41 5.84 -3.19
CA LYS A 92 -9.44 5.30 -1.83
C LYS A 92 -8.57 6.12 -0.86
N ASP A 93 -8.83 5.91 0.42
CA ASP A 93 -8.03 6.45 1.52
C ASP A 93 -6.70 5.70 1.63
N PRO A 94 -5.55 6.37 1.44
CA PRO A 94 -4.24 5.71 1.49
C PRO A 94 -3.92 5.09 2.86
N PHE A 95 -4.54 5.56 3.95
CA PHE A 95 -4.30 5.01 5.29
C PHE A 95 -5.01 3.68 5.57
N THR A 96 -5.82 3.19 4.62
CA THR A 96 -6.52 1.90 4.71
C THR A 96 -5.69 0.72 4.17
N ILE A 97 -4.36 0.77 4.38
CA ILE A 97 -3.35 -0.13 3.78
C ILE A 97 -3.73 -1.61 3.88
N GLU A 98 -4.04 -2.12 5.08
CA GLU A 98 -4.37 -3.54 5.28
C GLU A 98 -5.62 -3.97 4.48
N ALA A 99 -6.61 -3.08 4.37
CA ALA A 99 -7.82 -3.35 3.60
C ALA A 99 -7.54 -3.33 2.09
N LEU A 100 -6.77 -2.35 1.60
CA LEU A 100 -6.37 -2.26 0.19
C LEU A 100 -5.51 -3.46 -0.21
N TRP A 101 -4.59 -3.88 0.65
CA TRP A 101 -3.78 -5.08 0.44
C TRP A 101 -4.65 -6.33 0.35
N SER A 102 -5.57 -6.52 1.32
CA SER A 102 -6.51 -7.66 1.30
C SER A 102 -7.38 -7.62 0.05
N GLN A 103 -7.83 -6.44 -0.40
CA GLN A 103 -8.62 -6.32 -1.63
C GLN A 103 -7.83 -6.75 -2.87
N MET A 104 -6.57 -6.28 -3.01
CA MET A 104 -5.71 -6.70 -4.11
C MET A 104 -5.41 -8.21 -4.05
N TYR A 105 -5.18 -8.77 -2.87
CA TYR A 105 -4.92 -10.21 -2.71
C TYR A 105 -6.17 -11.07 -2.98
N ASP A 106 -7.33 -10.71 -2.42
CA ASP A 106 -8.53 -11.54 -2.46
C ASP A 106 -9.29 -11.42 -3.77
N HIS A 107 -9.29 -10.25 -4.41
CA HIS A 107 -10.14 -9.94 -5.56
C HIS A 107 -9.41 -9.90 -6.90
N THR A 108 -8.08 -10.07 -6.93
CA THR A 108 -7.38 -10.36 -8.20
C THR A 108 -7.53 -11.82 -8.64
N PHE A 109 -7.99 -12.71 -7.75
CA PHE A 109 -7.98 -14.18 -7.87
C PHE A 109 -6.57 -14.78 -8.00
N TRP A 110 -5.74 -14.28 -8.92
CA TRP A 110 -4.41 -14.77 -9.26
C TRP A 110 -3.33 -14.48 -8.22
N ALA A 111 -3.59 -13.65 -7.21
CA ALA A 111 -2.68 -13.52 -6.07
C ALA A 111 -2.68 -14.77 -5.17
N LYS A 112 -3.76 -15.56 -5.17
CA LYS A 112 -3.84 -16.82 -4.41
C LYS A 112 -3.00 -17.89 -5.12
N GLY A 113 -1.83 -18.19 -4.57
CA GLY A 113 -0.81 -19.00 -5.25
C GLY A 113 -0.07 -18.23 -6.36
N GLY A 114 -0.13 -16.89 -6.30
CA GLY A 114 0.51 -16.00 -7.27
C GLY A 114 2.04 -16.03 -7.22
N GLY A 115 2.66 -15.59 -8.31
CA GLY A 115 4.11 -15.51 -8.46
C GLY A 115 4.67 -14.09 -8.28
N THR A 116 5.91 -13.91 -8.73
CA THR A 116 6.66 -12.66 -8.54
C THR A 116 5.94 -11.41 -9.06
N ILE A 117 5.32 -11.46 -10.25
CA ILE A 117 4.75 -10.25 -10.89
C ILE A 117 3.58 -9.65 -10.10
N ILE A 118 2.65 -10.48 -9.60
CA ILE A 118 1.49 -9.99 -8.84
C ILE A 118 1.93 -9.41 -7.49
N PHE A 119 2.81 -10.11 -6.77
CA PHE A 119 3.28 -9.63 -5.47
C PHE A 119 4.25 -8.45 -5.57
N ALA A 120 5.05 -8.36 -6.64
CA ALA A 120 5.85 -7.19 -6.95
C ALA A 120 4.96 -5.95 -7.12
N GLY A 121 3.86 -6.07 -7.86
CA GLY A 121 2.90 -4.98 -8.03
C GLY A 121 2.23 -4.56 -6.72
N ILE A 122 1.75 -5.53 -5.93
CA ILE A 122 1.16 -5.27 -4.61
C ILE A 122 2.18 -4.60 -3.68
N SER A 123 3.43 -5.10 -3.65
CA SER A 123 4.48 -4.56 -2.78
C SER A 123 4.85 -3.12 -3.15
N ALA A 124 4.98 -2.80 -4.44
CA ALA A 124 5.28 -1.44 -4.87
C ALA A 124 4.20 -0.44 -4.41
N ILE A 125 2.93 -0.84 -4.53
CA ILE A 125 1.81 -0.03 -4.06
C ILE A 125 1.86 0.09 -2.52
N GLU A 126 2.00 -1.01 -1.80
CA GLU A 126 2.04 -1.02 -0.34
C GLU A 126 3.16 -0.14 0.22
N GLN A 127 4.36 -0.20 -0.35
CA GLN A 127 5.49 0.66 0.03
C GLN A 127 5.13 2.14 -0.15
N ALA A 128 4.57 2.50 -1.31
CA ALA A 128 4.16 3.87 -1.59
C ALA A 128 3.03 4.35 -0.65
N LEU A 129 2.14 3.47 -0.21
CA LEU A 129 1.12 3.80 0.78
C LEU A 129 1.69 3.98 2.19
N TRP A 130 2.79 3.30 2.52
CA TRP A 130 3.50 3.48 3.79
C TRP A 130 4.40 4.70 3.83
N ASP A 131 4.87 5.16 2.66
CA ASP A 131 5.65 6.38 2.52
C ASP A 131 4.78 7.65 2.63
N ILE A 132 3.47 7.53 2.34
CA ILE A 132 2.45 8.58 2.57
C ILE A 132 2.12 8.69 4.07
#